data_AF-A0A480BSC6-F1
#
_entry.id   AF-A0A480BSC6-F1
#
_cell.length_a   1.000
_cell.length_b   1.000
_cell.length_c   1.000
_cell.angle_alpha   90.00
_cell.angle_beta   90.00
_cell.angle_gamma   90.00
#
_symmetry.space_group_name_H-M   'P 1'
#
loop_
_entity.id
_entity.type
_entity.pdbx_description
1 polymer ?
#
loop_
_entity_poly.entity_id
_entity_poly.type
_entity_poly.pdbx_seq_one_letter_code
_entity_poly.pdbx_strand_id
1 'polypeptide(L)'
;MVRPGTAVLTAQQPLALRLRADQTFDSFIGAAGSAAARGRSLAQALASGRERTPLYLWGPPASGKTHLLTAALAAATGHGLRAAYLPLRDLDPAGVA
;
A
#
# COMPACT_ATOMS: atom_id res chain seq x y z
N MET A 1 -44.02 -27.94 8.75
CA MET A 1 -43.93 -26.48 8.98
C MET A 1 -42.71 -26.21 9.88
N VAL A 2 -41.58 -25.82 9.29
CA VAL A 2 -40.29 -25.59 10.00
C VAL A 2 -40.15 -24.09 10.25
N ARG A 3 -39.91 -23.67 11.49
CA ARG A 3 -39.62 -22.27 11.83
C ARG A 3 -38.16 -21.95 11.47
N PRO A 4 -37.87 -20.80 10.83
CA PRO A 4 -36.48 -20.39 10.60
C PRO A 4 -35.79 -20.08 11.93
N GLY A 5 -34.61 -20.68 12.14
CA GLY A 5 -33.76 -20.43 13.30
C GLY A 5 -33.16 -19.03 13.24
N THR A 6 -33.20 -18.32 14.36
CA THR A 6 -32.62 -16.97 14.52
C THR A 6 -31.11 -17.04 14.32
N ALA A 7 -30.59 -16.51 13.23
CA ALA A 7 -29.15 -16.36 13.04
C ALA A 7 -28.62 -15.32 14.03
N VAL A 8 -27.74 -15.72 14.94
CA VAL A 8 -26.98 -14.79 15.77
C VAL A 8 -25.94 -14.15 14.87
N LEU A 9 -26.10 -12.87 14.56
CA LEU A 9 -25.12 -12.09 13.81
C LEU A 9 -23.92 -11.81 14.74
N THR A 10 -22.91 -12.66 14.70
CA THR A 10 -21.60 -12.36 15.30
C THR A 10 -20.97 -11.18 14.58
N ALA A 11 -20.56 -10.16 15.34
CA ALA A 11 -19.87 -9.00 14.80
C ALA A 11 -18.56 -9.42 14.12
N GLN A 12 -18.32 -8.92 12.90
CA GLN A 12 -17.09 -9.16 12.17
C GLN A 12 -15.89 -8.70 13.00
N GLN A 13 -15.01 -9.63 13.35
CA GLN A 13 -13.74 -9.29 13.97
C GLN A 13 -12.77 -8.80 12.88
N PRO A 14 -12.07 -7.69 13.09
CA PRO A 14 -11.11 -7.20 12.12
C PRO A 14 -9.99 -8.23 11.95
N LEU A 15 -9.84 -8.72 10.73
CA LEU A 15 -8.70 -9.55 10.36
C LEU A 15 -7.47 -8.66 10.27
N ALA A 16 -6.40 -9.02 11.00
CA ALA A 16 -5.12 -8.32 10.94
C ALA A 16 -4.42 -8.59 9.60
N LEU A 17 -4.93 -7.98 8.54
CA LEU A 17 -4.34 -8.02 7.20
C LEU A 17 -3.05 -7.21 7.20
N ARG A 18 -1.95 -7.88 6.87
CA ARG A 18 -0.67 -7.22 6.62
C ARG A 18 -0.40 -7.23 5.12
N LEU A 19 0.04 -6.09 4.59
CA LEU A 19 0.66 -6.04 3.28
C LEU A 19 1.88 -6.98 3.25
N ARG A 20 2.20 -7.51 2.06
CA ARG A 20 3.29 -8.48 1.89
C ARG A 20 4.58 -7.97 2.53
N ALA A 21 5.10 -8.75 3.46
CA ALA A 21 6.21 -8.34 4.34
C ALA A 21 7.56 -8.20 3.61
N ASP A 22 7.67 -8.66 2.36
CA ASP A 22 8.91 -8.71 1.57
C ASP A 22 9.14 -7.45 0.72
N GLN A 23 8.13 -6.59 0.54
CA GLN A 23 8.24 -5.36 -0.25
C GLN A 23 8.69 -4.18 0.63
N THR A 24 9.96 -4.19 1.02
CA THR A 24 10.60 -3.10 1.77
C THR A 24 11.44 -2.23 0.85
N PHE A 25 11.86 -1.05 1.32
CA PHE A 25 12.81 -0.27 0.55
C PHE A 25 14.13 -1.02 0.38
N ASP A 26 14.60 -1.74 1.40
CA ASP A 26 15.87 -2.46 1.36
C ASP A 26 15.90 -3.57 0.30
N SER A 27 14.77 -4.22 0.04
CA SER A 27 14.65 -5.24 -1.02
C SER A 27 14.41 -4.65 -2.42
N PHE A 28 14.26 -3.32 -2.56
CA PHE A 28 14.10 -2.68 -3.86
C PHE A 28 15.45 -2.44 -4.54
N ILE A 29 15.68 -3.13 -5.67
CA ILE A 29 16.91 -3.01 -6.46
C ILE A 29 16.70 -1.98 -7.58
N GLY A 30 17.36 -0.83 -7.46
CA GLY A 30 17.45 0.18 -8.51
C GLY A 30 18.91 0.55 -8.76
N ALA A 31 19.35 0.56 -10.01
CA ALA A 31 20.72 0.94 -10.35
C ALA A 31 21.02 2.37 -9.85
N ALA A 32 22.22 2.58 -9.31
CA ALA A 32 22.64 3.90 -8.84
C ALA A 32 22.51 4.94 -9.96
N GLY A 33 22.02 6.14 -9.62
CA GLY A 33 21.76 7.22 -10.59
C GLY A 33 20.54 7.01 -11.50
N SER A 34 19.88 5.85 -11.48
CA SER A 34 18.68 5.60 -12.27
C SER A 34 17.47 6.40 -11.76
N ALA A 35 16.48 6.58 -12.63
CA ALA A 35 15.18 7.14 -12.23
C ALA A 35 14.50 6.29 -11.14
N ALA A 36 14.69 4.97 -11.14
CA ALA A 36 14.17 4.07 -10.11
C ALA A 36 14.79 4.35 -8.73
N ALA A 37 16.10 4.57 -8.66
CA ALA A 37 16.78 4.94 -7.41
C ALA A 37 16.34 6.31 -6.88
N ARG A 38 16.11 7.29 -7.78
CA ARG A 38 15.49 8.57 -7.39
C ARG A 38 14.07 8.40 -6.87
N GLY A 39 13.25 7.59 -7.55
CA GLY A 39 11.89 7.26 -7.12
C GLY A 39 11.85 6.61 -5.74
N ARG A 40 12.76 5.68 -5.45
CA ARG A 40 12.95 5.10 -4.10
C ARG A 40 13.24 6.18 -3.06
N SER A 41 14.17 7.08 -3.34
CA SER A 41 14.58 8.13 -2.39
C SER A 41 13.44 9.10 -2.09
N LEU A 42 12.66 9.50 -3.10
CA LEU A 42 11.49 10.37 -2.94
C LEU A 42 10.37 9.66 -2.15
N ALA A 43 10.12 8.39 -2.44
CA ALA A 43 9.14 7.59 -1.70
C ALA A 43 9.52 7.43 -0.22
N GLN A 44 10.81 7.26 0.10
CA GLN A 44 11.31 7.23 1.49
C GLN A 44 11.08 8.57 2.20
N ALA A 45 11.37 9.70 1.54
CA ALA A 45 11.14 11.02 2.11
C ALA A 45 9.65 11.26 2.44
N LEU A 46 8.75 10.86 1.54
CA LEU A 46 7.30 10.91 1.77
C LEU A 46 6.86 10.00 2.93
N ALA A 47 7.36 8.76 2.96
CA ALA A 47 7.02 7.81 4.02
C ALA A 47 7.50 8.28 5.41
N SER A 48 8.55 9.09 5.48
CA SER A 48 9.01 9.69 6.74
C SER A 48 8.21 10.92 7.18
N GLY A 49 7.30 11.43 6.34
CA GLY A 49 6.56 12.68 6.57
C GLY A 49 7.39 13.96 6.45
N ARG A 50 8.69 13.85 6.09
CA ARG A 50 9.59 14.98 5.84
C ARG A 50 9.25 15.73 4.56
N GLU A 51 8.69 15.01 3.60
CA GLU A 51 8.19 15.57 2.35
C GLU A 51 6.67 15.41 2.27
N ARG A 52 5.98 16.38 1.64
CA ARG A 52 4.52 16.38 1.50
C ARG A 52 4.06 16.53 0.05
N THR A 53 4.98 16.84 -0.87
CA THR A 53 4.69 16.95 -2.30
C THR A 53 4.28 15.59 -2.86
N PRO A 54 3.10 15.46 -3.50
CA PRO A 54 2.68 14.21 -4.11
C PRO A 54 3.72 13.68 -5.12
N LEU A 55 4.03 12.39 -5.04
CA LEU A 55 4.91 11.71 -5.99
C LEU A 55 4.09 10.90 -6.99
N TYR A 56 4.28 11.19 -8.27
CA TYR A 56 3.75 10.38 -9.36
C TYR A 56 4.86 9.52 -9.97
N LEU A 57 4.70 8.20 -9.91
CA LEU A 57 5.65 7.24 -10.49
C LEU A 57 5.07 6.59 -11.75
N TRP A 58 5.78 6.71 -12.87
CA TRP A 58 5.42 6.05 -14.12
C TRP A 58 6.60 5.24 -14.67
N GLY A 59 6.31 4.24 -15.49
CA GLY A 59 7.31 3.42 -16.15
C GLY A 59 6.75 2.08 -16.62
N PRO A 60 7.57 1.28 -17.32
CA PRO A 60 7.15 0.00 -17.91
C PRO A 60 6.54 -0.98 -16.90
N PRO A 61 5.78 -2.00 -17.33
CA PRO A 61 5.39 -3.12 -16.49
C PRO A 61 6.59 -3.71 -15.74
N ALA A 62 6.37 -4.24 -14.54
CA ALA A 62 7.39 -4.83 -13.68
C ALA A 62 8.56 -3.88 -13.26
N SER A 63 8.44 -2.56 -13.44
CA SER A 63 9.45 -1.58 -12.97
C SER A 63 9.47 -1.33 -11.44
N GLY A 64 8.72 -2.12 -10.66
CA GLY A 64 8.68 -2.02 -9.19
C GLY A 64 7.84 -0.87 -8.61
N LYS A 65 6.92 -0.27 -9.36
CA LYS A 65 6.01 0.79 -8.87
C LYS A 65 5.20 0.33 -7.65
N THR A 66 4.57 -0.84 -7.73
CA THR A 66 3.80 -1.42 -6.62
C THR A 66 4.70 -1.73 -5.42
N HIS A 67 5.91 -2.23 -5.66
CA HIS A 67 6.89 -2.48 -4.60
C HIS A 67 7.21 -1.20 -3.84
N LEU A 68 7.55 -0.11 -4.54
CA LEU A 68 7.85 1.17 -3.91
C LEU A 68 6.66 1.72 -3.12
N LEU A 69 5.44 1.58 -3.65
CA LEU A 69 4.22 2.02 -2.97
C LEU A 69 3.97 1.22 -1.68
N THR A 70 4.08 -0.11 -1.73
CA THR A 70 3.90 -0.97 -0.56
C THR A 70 5.01 -0.77 0.47
N ALA A 71 6.26 -0.57 0.04
CA ALA A 71 7.38 -0.20 0.90
C ALA A 71 7.14 1.14 1.63
N ALA A 72 6.62 2.13 0.91
CA ALA A 72 6.28 3.43 1.49
C ALA A 72 5.17 3.30 2.55
N LEU A 73 4.15 2.46 2.31
CA LEU A 73 3.10 2.18 3.30
C LEU A 73 3.67 1.57 4.59
N ALA A 74 4.51 0.55 4.45
CA ALA A 74 5.12 -0.13 5.59
C ALA A 74 6.01 0.84 6.38
N ALA A 75 6.84 1.63 5.70
CA ALA A 75 7.71 2.62 6.33
C ALA A 75 6.91 3.74 7.02
N ALA A 76 5.87 4.28 6.37
CA ALA A 76 5.00 5.30 6.96
C ALA A 76 4.32 4.79 8.23
N THR A 77 3.82 3.55 8.21
CA THR A 77 3.25 2.90 9.39
C THR A 77 4.29 2.73 10.50
N GLY A 78 5.53 2.36 10.16
CA GLY A 78 6.66 2.30 11.09
C GLY A 78 7.03 3.65 11.70
N HIS A 79 6.79 4.75 10.97
CA HIS A 79 6.90 6.12 11.48
C HIS A 79 5.65 6.61 12.25
N GLY A 80 4.68 5.73 12.52
CA GLY A 80 3.45 6.08 13.23
C GLY A 80 2.44 6.88 12.39
N LEU A 81 2.66 6.99 11.09
CA LEU A 81 1.72 7.65 10.17
C LEU A 81 0.59 6.70 9.79
N ARG A 82 -0.59 7.26 9.54
CA ARG A 82 -1.69 6.53 8.92
C ARG A 82 -1.46 6.48 7.42
N ALA A 83 -1.44 5.28 6.85
CA ALA A 83 -1.27 5.06 5.42
C ALA A 83 -2.32 4.05 4.92
N ALA A 84 -2.78 4.24 3.69
CA ALA A 84 -3.78 3.38 3.05
C ALA A 84 -3.35 3.08 1.60
N TYR A 85 -3.69 1.88 1.12
CA TYR A 85 -3.46 1.46 -0.25
C TYR A 85 -4.78 1.42 -1.00
N LEU A 86 -4.85 2.14 -2.12
CA LEU A 86 -6.04 2.22 -2.96
C LEU A 86 -5.71 1.68 -4.36
N PRO A 87 -5.95 0.38 -4.63
CA PRO A 87 -5.74 -0.19 -5.95
C PRO A 87 -6.83 0.26 -6.92
N LEU A 88 -6.59 1.34 -7.68
CA LEU A 88 -7.59 1.91 -8.59
C LEU A 88 -8.18 0.92 -9.62
N ARG A 89 -7.42 -0.11 -10.01
CA ARG A 89 -7.86 -1.16 -10.93
C ARG A 89 -8.95 -2.07 -10.35
N ASP A 90 -9.02 -2.16 -9.02
CA ASP A 90 -9.91 -3.05 -8.29
C ASP A 90 -11.11 -2.25 -7.71
N LEU A 91 -11.17 -0.93 -7.96
CA LEU A 91 -12.29 -0.10 -7.53
C LEU A 91 -13.48 -0.25 -8.47
N ASP A 92 -14.66 -0.48 -7.89
CA ASP A 92 -15.92 -0.28 -8.59
C ASP A 92 -16.03 1.19 -9.03
N PRO A 93 -16.45 1.50 -10.28
CA PRO A 93 -16.73 2.87 -10.71
C PRO A 93 -17.71 3.64 -9.80
N ALA A 94 -18.55 2.96 -9.01
CA ALA A 94 -19.41 3.59 -8.00
C ALA A 94 -18.67 3.97 -6.69
N GLY A 95 -17.41 3.57 -6.52
CA GLY A 95 -16.56 3.93 -5.38
C GLY A 95 -16.84 3.15 -4.08
N VAL A 96 -17.66 2.11 -4.14
CA VAL A 96 -17.90 1.19 -3.01
C VAL A 96 -16.92 0.03 -3.08
N ALA A 97 -16.15 -0.13 -2.01
CA ALA A 97 -15.20 -1.23 -1.79
C ALA A 97 -15.82 -2.29 -0.86
#